data_AF-A0A838HXJ4-F1
#
_entry.id   AF-A0A838HXJ4-F1
#
_cell.length_a   1.000
_cell.length_b   1.000
_cell.length_c   1.000
_cell.angle_alpha   90.00
_cell.angle_beta   90.00
_cell.angle_gamma   90.00
#
_symmetry.space_group_name_H-M   'P 1'
#
loop_
_entity.id
_entity.type
_entity.pdbx_description
1 polymer ?
#
loop_
_entity_poly.entity_id
_entity_poly.type
_entity_poly.pdbx_seq_one_letter_code
_entity_poly.pdbx_strand_id
1 'polypeptide(L)' 'RRIRHVPVVEDGHLAGIVSIGDVVKSRMDELETEAESLHDYVTGSY' A
#
# COMPACT_ATOMS: atom_id res chain seq x y z
N ARG A 1 9.35 15.34 -17.33
CA ARG A 1 8.58 15.94 -16.19
C ARG A 1 7.97 14.77 -15.41
N ARG A 2 8.17 14.66 -14.09
CA ARG A 2 7.64 13.54 -13.27
C ARG A 2 6.44 14.01 -12.47
N ILE A 3 5.36 13.23 -12.46
CA ILE A 3 4.18 13.44 -11.62
C ILE A 3 4.40 12.61 -10.35
N ARG A 4 4.28 13.23 -9.18
CA ARG A 4 4.50 12.58 -7.87
C ARG A 4 3.23 12.46 -7.02
N HIS A 5 2.16 13.09 -7.47
CA HIS A 5 0.91 13.24 -6.74
C HIS A 5 -0.23 13.12 -7.74
N VAL A 6 -1.25 12.35 -7.38
CA VAL A 6 -2.45 12.10 -8.17
C VAL A 6 -3.65 12.51 -7.31
N PRO A 7 -4.51 13.44 -7.75
CA PRO A 7 -5.71 13.81 -7.03
C PRO A 7 -6.76 12.69 -7.11
N VAL A 8 -7.43 12.43 -6.00
CA VAL A 8 -8.57 11.51 -5.91
C VAL A 8 -9.83 12.34 -5.80
N VAL A 9 -10.80 12.08 -6.67
CA VAL A 9 -12.07 12.81 -6.74
C VAL A 9 -13.20 11.82 -6.49
N GLU A 10 -14.11 12.17 -5.57
CA GLU A 10 -15.31 11.40 -5.24
C GLU A 10 -16.51 12.35 -5.31
N ASP A 11 -17.57 11.95 -6.01
CA ASP A 11 -18.77 12.76 -6.25
C ASP A 11 -18.49 14.18 -6.77
N GLY A 12 -17.45 14.32 -7.60
CA GLY A 12 -17.04 15.60 -8.17
C GLY A 12 -16.27 16.52 -7.20
N HIS A 13 -15.98 16.06 -5.98
CA HIS A 13 -15.22 16.80 -4.97
C HIS A 13 -13.84 16.17 -4.77
N LEU A 14 -12.83 17.00 -4.48
CA LEU A 14 -11.50 16.51 -4.15
C LEU A 14 -11.54 15.76 -2.81
N ALA A 15 -11.39 14.44 -2.86
CA ALA A 15 -11.33 13.58 -1.68
C ALA A 15 -9.92 13.52 -1.07
N GLY A 16 -8.87 13.70 -1.89
CA GLY A 16 -7.49 13.71 -1.40
C GLY A 16 -6.44 13.66 -2.50
N ILE A 17 -5.19 13.37 -2.09
CA ILE A 17 -4.04 13.22 -2.99
C ILE A 17 -3.29 11.95 -2.60
N VAL A 18 -2.98 11.12 -3.60
CA VAL A 18 -2.11 9.96 -3.46
C VAL A 18 -0.73 10.31 -4.02
N SER A 19 0.31 10.06 -3.24
CA SER A 19 1.70 10.24 -3.66
C SER A 19 2.30 8.92 -4.17
N ILE A 20 3.43 9.02 -4.87
CA ILE A 20 4.25 7.84 -5.19
C ILE A 20 4.73 7.10 -3.93
N GLY A 21 4.91 7.80 -2.81
CA GLY A 21 5.30 7.19 -1.54
C GLY A 21 4.22 6.30 -0.96
N ASP A 22 2.95 6.69 -1.10
CA ASP A 22 1.81 5.90 -0.63
C ASP A 22 1.69 4.58 -1.40
N VAL A 23 1.95 4.61 -2.72
CA VAL A 23 1.97 3.41 -3.57
C VAL A 23 3.10 2.47 -3.18
N VAL A 24 4.31 3.01 -2.96
CA VAL A 24 5.46 2.21 -2.53
C VAL A 24 5.21 1.59 -1.15
N LYS A 25 4.65 2.37 -0.22
CA LYS A 25 4.30 1.89 1.12
C LYS A 25 3.27 0.76 1.06
N SER A 26 2.17 0.94 0.33
CA SER A 26 1.14 -0.09 0.17
C SER A 26 1.73 -1.41 -0.35
N ARG A 27 2.70 -1.33 -1.27
CA ARG A 27 3.35 -2.52 -1.84
C ARG A 27 4.31 -3.20 -0.85
N MET A 28 4.97 -2.42 0.01
CA MET A 28 5.79 -2.96 1.10
C MET A 28 4.91 -3.65 2.14
N ASP A 29 3.82 -3.01 2.56
CA ASP A 29 2.87 -3.56 3.52
C ASP A 29 2.27 -4.89 3.01
N GLU A 30 1.92 -4.99 1.70
CA GLU A 30 1.48 -6.23 1.06
C GLU A 30 2.54 -7.36 1.14
N LEU A 31 3.80 -7.05 0.83
CA LEU A 31 4.89 -8.02 0.85
C LEU A 31 5.25 -8.48 2.26
N GLU A 32 5.20 -7.56 3.23
CA GLU A 32 5.47 -7.85 4.63
C GLU A 32 4.39 -8.76 5.21
N THR A 33 3.12 -8.50 4.87
CA THR A 33 1.98 -9.38 5.23
C THR A 33 2.12 -10.78 4.63
N GLU A 34 2.52 -10.89 3.36
CA GLU A 34 2.75 -12.20 2.73
C GLU A 34 3.91 -12.95 3.39
N ALA A 35 5.00 -12.24 3.69
CA ALA A 35 6.16 -12.81 4.39
C ALA A 35 5.82 -13.28 5.81
N GLU A 36 5.04 -12.50 6.57
CA GLU A 36 4.55 -12.88 7.90
C GLU A 36 3.69 -14.15 7.83
N SER A 37 2.77 -14.26 6.85
CA SER A 37 1.93 -15.45 6.71
C SER A 37 2.72 -16.73 6.44
N LEU A 38 3.82 -16.63 5.69
CA LEU A 38 4.73 -17.76 5.43
C LEU A 38 5.61 -18.06 6.65
N HIS A 39 6.06 -17.04 7.38
CA HIS A 39 6.82 -17.20 8.60
C HIS A 39 6.01 -17.91 9.69
N ASP A 40 4.74 -17.54 9.87
CA ASP A 40 3.83 -18.18 10.84
C ASP A 40 3.54 -19.64 10.47
N TYR A 41 3.41 -19.94 9.17
CA TYR A 41 3.28 -21.32 8.68
C TYR A 41 4.53 -22.16 8.97
N VAL A 42 5.73 -21.59 8.83
CA VAL A 42 7.00 -22.30 9.05
C VAL A 42 7.34 -22.43 10.54
N THR A 43 6.97 -21.46 11.36
CA THR A 43 7.24 -21.48 12.82
C THR A 43 6.27 -22.32 13.62
N GLY A 44 5.21 -22.86 13.00
CA GLY A 44 4.38 -23.93 13.57
C GLY A 44 3.57 -23.53 14.80
N SER A 45 3.19 -22.26 14.90
CA SER A 45 2.41 -21.73 16.02
C SER A 45 0.91 -21.90 15.78
N TYR A 46 0.37 -23.10 16.05
CA TYR A 46 -1.04 -23.33 16.36
C TYR A 46 -1.19 -23.66 17.86
#